data_AF-A0A6V8D0A1-F1
#
_entry.id   AF-A0A6V8D0A1-F1
#
_cell.length_a   1.000
_cell.length_b   1.000
_cell.length_c   1.000
_cell.angle_alpha   90.00
_cell.angle_beta   90.00
_cell.angle_gamma   90.00
#
_symmetry.space_group_name_H-M   'P 1'
#
loop_
_entity.id
_entity.type
_entity.pdbx_description
1 polymer ?
#
loop_
_entity_poly.entity_id
_entity_poly.type
_entity_poly.pdbx_seq_one_letter_code
_entity_poly.pdbx_strand_id
1 'polypeptide(L)'
;MRGYSPRNKKTRKTKGDENMKQETKRKQENKQTERQTRWYDEDLPSLIEVDLEKSLSHEARKWALDFSNPEHIGEHTWNEFCGLLIQNAGDYRVRCILAIDCFDAKIGLSMYKTTFNAIGVELELGEFTIVAPDRREDQAASEDVKVAEAPGMEVV
;
A
#
# COMPACT_ATOMS: atom_id res chain seq x y z
N MET A 1 -34.66 45.98 -50.89
CA MET A 1 -34.93 45.57 -49.49
C MET A 1 -34.00 44.43 -49.13
N ARG A 2 -33.04 44.63 -48.22
CA ARG A 2 -32.12 43.58 -47.73
C ARG A 2 -32.71 42.97 -46.46
N GLY A 3 -33.01 41.67 -46.49
CA GLY A 3 -33.46 40.92 -45.32
C GLY A 3 -32.32 40.67 -44.34
N TYR A 4 -32.56 41.00 -43.07
CA TYR A 4 -31.69 40.65 -41.93
C TYR A 4 -32.14 39.31 -41.35
N SER A 5 -31.24 38.33 -41.27
CA SER A 5 -31.44 37.08 -40.51
C SER A 5 -30.79 37.21 -39.12
N PRO A 6 -31.47 36.90 -38.01
CA PRO A 6 -30.86 36.99 -36.68
C PRO A 6 -29.92 35.80 -36.43
N ARG A 7 -28.68 36.10 -35.98
CA ARG A 7 -27.71 35.10 -35.48
C ARG A 7 -28.20 34.50 -34.16
N ASN A 8 -28.36 33.18 -34.15
CA ASN A 8 -28.75 32.38 -33.00
C ASN A 8 -27.58 32.28 -31.99
N LYS A 9 -27.54 33.14 -30.96
CA LYS A 9 -26.56 33.09 -29.85
C LYS A 9 -27.13 32.40 -28.61
N LYS A 10 -27.38 31.08 -28.64
CA LYS A 10 -27.85 30.39 -27.41
C LYS A 10 -27.33 28.97 -27.12
N THR A 11 -26.30 28.48 -27.81
CA THR A 11 -25.88 27.07 -27.66
C THR A 11 -24.45 26.83 -27.15
N ARG A 12 -23.70 27.87 -26.74
CA ARG A 12 -22.30 27.69 -26.26
C ARG A 12 -22.12 27.65 -24.74
N LYS A 13 -23.12 28.04 -23.94
CA LYS A 13 -22.96 28.19 -22.48
C LYS A 13 -23.08 26.85 -21.72
N THR A 14 -23.95 25.95 -22.16
CA THR A 14 -24.22 24.66 -21.51
C THR A 14 -23.10 23.63 -21.68
N LYS A 15 -22.45 23.58 -22.85
CA LYS A 15 -21.44 22.55 -23.15
C LYS A 15 -20.13 22.74 -22.35
N GLY A 16 -19.78 23.99 -22.02
CA GLY A 16 -18.63 24.30 -21.17
C GLY A 16 -18.88 23.96 -19.70
N ASP A 17 -20.07 24.26 -19.20
CA ASP A 17 -20.46 23.98 -17.82
C ASP A 17 -20.61 22.48 -17.54
N GLU A 18 -21.06 21.69 -18.53
CA GLU A 18 -21.15 20.23 -18.44
C GLU A 18 -19.78 19.56 -18.44
N ASN A 19 -18.87 19.97 -19.33
CA ASN A 19 -17.49 19.45 -19.35
C ASN A 19 -16.76 19.76 -18.03
N MET A 20 -16.92 20.98 -17.50
CA MET A 20 -16.28 21.38 -16.25
C MET A 20 -16.83 20.60 -15.04
N LYS A 21 -18.14 20.31 -15.00
CA LYS A 21 -18.75 19.45 -13.97
C LYS A 21 -18.28 18.00 -14.07
N GLN A 22 -18.12 17.48 -15.29
CA GLN A 22 -17.67 16.10 -15.52
C GLN A 22 -16.19 15.91 -15.12
N GLU A 23 -15.34 16.90 -15.42
CA GLU A 23 -13.94 16.90 -15.03
C GLU A 23 -13.76 17.03 -13.51
N THR A 24 -14.63 17.82 -12.86
CA THR A 24 -14.64 17.96 -11.40
C THR A 24 -15.06 16.65 -10.72
N LYS A 25 -16.09 15.97 -11.24
CA LYS A 25 -16.50 14.64 -10.76
C LYS A 25 -15.40 13.60 -10.92
N ARG A 26 -14.74 13.53 -12.07
CA ARG A 26 -13.61 12.60 -12.31
C ARG A 26 -12.44 12.86 -11.36
N LYS A 27 -12.11 14.13 -11.08
CA LYS A 27 -11.06 14.49 -10.10
C LYS A 27 -11.45 14.11 -8.67
N GLN A 28 -12.73 14.20 -8.32
CA GLN A 28 -13.25 13.80 -7.00
C GLN A 28 -13.29 12.27 -6.85
N GLU A 29 -13.77 11.55 -7.86
CA GLU A 29 -13.77 10.08 -7.91
C GLU A 29 -12.34 9.54 -7.84
N ASN A 30 -11.40 10.04 -8.65
CA ASN A 30 -9.99 9.64 -8.57
C ASN A 30 -9.39 9.88 -7.18
N LYS A 31 -9.63 11.06 -6.57
CA LYS A 31 -9.15 11.34 -5.20
C LYS A 31 -9.77 10.41 -4.16
N GLN A 32 -11.01 9.99 -4.35
CA GLN A 32 -11.71 9.11 -3.42
C GLN A 32 -11.24 7.65 -3.57
N THR A 33 -10.99 7.19 -4.80
CA THR A 33 -10.40 5.88 -5.08
C THR A 33 -8.93 5.81 -4.63
N GLU A 34 -8.13 6.85 -4.85
CA GLU A 34 -6.75 6.94 -4.34
C GLU A 34 -6.69 6.86 -2.81
N ARG A 35 -7.63 7.51 -2.11
CA ARG A 35 -7.77 7.41 -0.64
C ARG A 35 -8.17 6.01 -0.17
N GLN A 36 -8.92 5.25 -0.97
CA GLN A 36 -9.28 3.87 -0.63
C GLN A 36 -8.13 2.87 -0.81
N THR A 37 -7.00 3.27 -1.40
CA THR A 37 -5.88 2.36 -1.73
C THR A 37 -4.64 2.59 -0.86
N ARG A 38 -4.71 3.47 0.16
CA ARG A 38 -3.56 3.80 1.02
C ARG A 38 -3.95 3.74 2.48
N TRP A 39 -3.06 3.19 3.30
CA TRP A 39 -3.20 3.18 4.75
C TRP A 39 -2.29 4.22 5.36
N TYR A 40 -2.84 4.93 6.34
CA TYR A 40 -2.17 5.91 7.17
C TYR A 40 -2.12 5.45 8.62
N ASP A 41 -1.42 6.21 9.44
CA ASP A 41 -1.28 5.95 10.86
C ASP A 41 -2.62 5.84 11.61
N GLU A 42 -3.59 6.67 11.22
CA GLU A 42 -4.95 6.67 11.76
C GLU A 42 -5.76 5.41 11.40
N ASP A 43 -5.34 4.64 10.39
CA ASP A 43 -6.03 3.42 9.96
C ASP A 43 -5.59 2.17 10.75
N LEU A 44 -4.56 2.32 11.58
CA LEU A 44 -3.97 1.23 12.37
C LEU A 44 -4.76 0.96 13.64
N PRO A 45 -5.05 -0.31 13.97
CA PRO A 45 -5.76 -0.66 15.19
C PRO A 45 -4.86 -0.48 16.42
N SER A 46 -5.50 -0.20 17.57
CA SER A 46 -4.84 -0.37 18.87
C SER A 46 -4.49 -1.84 19.10
N LEU A 47 -3.28 -2.10 19.61
CA LEU A 47 -2.88 -3.44 19.99
C LEU A 47 -3.56 -3.89 21.29
N ILE A 48 -3.91 -5.16 21.35
CA ILE A 48 -4.23 -5.83 22.62
C ILE A 48 -2.94 -6.02 23.44
N GLU A 49 -3.09 -6.24 24.74
CA GLU A 49 -1.97 -6.33 25.68
C GLU A 49 -0.91 -7.35 25.26
N VAL A 50 -1.33 -8.56 24.86
CA VAL A 50 -0.40 -9.62 24.43
C VAL A 50 0.43 -9.22 23.20
N ASP A 51 -0.14 -8.51 22.24
CA ASP A 51 0.59 -8.08 21.04
C ASP A 51 1.48 -6.88 21.34
N LEU A 52 1.04 -5.99 22.23
CA LEU A 52 1.85 -4.88 22.74
C LEU A 52 3.09 -5.41 23.48
N GLU A 53 2.93 -6.37 24.39
CA GLU A 53 4.02 -6.99 25.13
C GLU A 53 5.04 -7.65 24.20
N LYS A 54 4.56 -8.43 23.21
CA LYS A 54 5.43 -9.04 22.20
C LYS A 54 6.21 -7.98 21.41
N SER A 55 5.55 -6.91 20.99
CA SER A 55 6.16 -5.80 20.24
C SER A 55 7.24 -5.06 21.03
N LEU A 56 7.14 -5.06 22.36
CA LEU A 56 8.10 -4.44 23.28
C LEU A 56 9.12 -5.42 23.88
N SER A 57 9.09 -6.69 23.45
CA SER A 57 10.05 -7.70 23.88
C SER A 57 11.49 -7.28 23.56
N HIS A 58 12.44 -7.85 24.30
CA HIS A 58 13.86 -7.62 24.04
C HIS A 58 14.25 -8.10 22.64
N GLU A 59 13.71 -9.23 22.19
CA GLU A 59 13.97 -9.83 20.88
C GLU A 59 13.47 -8.93 19.74
N ALA A 60 12.23 -8.44 19.83
CA ALA A 60 11.67 -7.53 18.83
C ALA A 60 12.49 -6.24 18.70
N ARG A 61 12.85 -5.62 19.83
CA ARG A 61 13.66 -4.39 19.83
C ARG A 61 15.09 -4.62 19.35
N LYS A 62 15.71 -5.75 19.71
CA LYS A 62 17.05 -6.11 19.23
C LYS A 62 17.05 -6.29 17.72
N TRP A 63 16.05 -7.01 17.20
CA TRP A 63 15.88 -7.19 15.76
C TRP A 63 15.65 -5.86 15.04
N ALA A 64 14.79 -4.99 15.57
CA ALA A 64 14.52 -3.69 14.97
C ALA A 64 15.75 -2.77 14.98
N LEU A 65 16.57 -2.82 16.03
CA LEU A 65 17.82 -2.05 16.13
C LEU A 65 18.84 -2.50 15.08
N ASP A 66 18.94 -3.81 14.88
CA ASP A 66 19.80 -4.40 13.84
C ASP A 66 19.29 -4.01 12.45
N PHE A 67 18.01 -4.24 12.16
CA PHE A 67 17.40 -3.93 10.86
C PHE A 67 17.50 -2.44 10.47
N SER A 68 17.38 -1.54 11.44
CA SER A 68 17.45 -0.08 11.22
C SER A 68 18.86 0.50 11.27
N ASN A 69 19.90 -0.33 11.39
CA ASN A 69 21.29 0.11 11.38
C ASN A 69 21.64 0.82 10.05
N PRO A 70 22.37 1.95 10.08
CA PRO A 70 22.82 2.65 8.88
C PRO A 70 23.58 1.80 7.85
N GLU A 71 24.21 0.70 8.27
CA GLU A 71 24.89 -0.25 7.35
C GLU A 71 23.90 -1.07 6.51
N HIS A 72 22.62 -1.14 6.92
CA HIS A 72 21.56 -1.91 6.27
C HIS A 72 20.57 -1.02 5.48
N ILE A 73 20.95 0.22 5.16
CA ILE A 73 20.09 1.12 4.37
C ILE A 73 19.77 0.49 3.00
N GLY A 74 18.49 0.50 2.65
CA GLY A 74 17.96 -0.09 1.42
C GLY A 74 17.59 -1.57 1.54
N GLU A 75 18.05 -2.27 2.58
CA GLU A 75 17.61 -3.63 2.87
C GLU A 75 16.12 -3.67 3.20
N HIS A 76 15.50 -4.79 2.86
CA HIS A 76 14.08 -5.01 3.05
C HIS A 76 13.83 -6.41 3.62
N THR A 77 12.71 -6.55 4.31
CA THR A 77 12.25 -7.86 4.78
C THR A 77 10.77 -8.05 4.45
N TRP A 78 10.43 -9.30 4.12
CA TRP A 78 9.06 -9.75 3.92
C TRP A 78 8.62 -10.56 5.12
N ASN A 79 7.52 -10.14 5.75
CA ASN A 79 6.87 -10.90 6.80
C ASN A 79 5.66 -11.64 6.21
N GLU A 80 5.83 -12.93 5.96
CA GLU A 80 4.80 -13.80 5.40
C GLU A 80 3.55 -13.90 6.28
N PHE A 81 3.71 -13.85 7.60
CA PHE A 81 2.61 -14.04 8.55
C PHE A 81 1.58 -12.91 8.47
N CYS A 82 2.03 -11.67 8.28
CA CYS A 82 1.16 -10.50 8.18
C CYS A 82 1.12 -9.87 6.79
N GLY A 83 1.87 -10.40 5.81
CA GLY A 83 1.86 -9.90 4.44
C GLY A 83 2.42 -8.49 4.30
N LEU A 84 3.57 -8.22 4.93
CA LEU A 84 4.19 -6.90 4.96
C LEU A 84 5.60 -6.92 4.34
N LEU A 85 5.86 -5.98 3.45
CA LEU A 85 7.20 -5.66 2.97
C LEU A 85 7.64 -4.32 3.55
N ILE A 86 8.70 -4.33 4.35
CA ILE A 86 9.28 -3.11 4.92
C ILE A 86 10.72 -2.94 4.48
N GLN A 87 11.18 -1.69 4.41
CA GLN A 87 12.54 -1.33 4.02
C GLN A 87 13.16 -0.35 5.01
N ASN A 88 14.43 -0.56 5.34
CA ASN A 88 15.23 0.45 6.04
C ASN A 88 15.50 1.62 5.07
N ALA A 89 14.88 2.76 5.36
CA ALA A 89 14.97 3.96 4.52
C ALA A 89 16.16 4.86 4.90
N GLY A 90 16.91 4.51 5.94
CA GLY A 90 17.94 5.35 6.55
C GLY A 90 17.34 6.51 7.37
N ASP A 91 18.23 7.34 7.94
CA ASP A 91 17.83 8.53 8.72
C ASP A 91 16.80 8.21 9.84
N TYR A 92 17.01 7.08 10.54
CA TYR A 92 16.11 6.58 11.58
C TYR A 92 14.67 6.37 11.11
N ARG A 93 14.49 5.96 9.84
CA ARG A 93 13.18 5.64 9.24
C ARG A 93 13.16 4.24 8.63
N VAL A 94 12.01 3.60 8.78
CA VAL A 94 11.64 2.37 8.08
C VAL A 94 10.35 2.66 7.33
N ARG A 95 10.24 2.21 6.07
CA ARG A 95 9.04 2.40 5.25
C ARG A 95 8.32 1.08 5.07
N CYS A 96 6.99 1.09 5.16
CA CYS A 96 6.19 0.02 4.57
C CYS A 96 6.02 0.26 3.07
N ILE A 97 6.55 -0.65 2.25
CA ILE A 97 6.46 -0.59 0.78
C ILE A 97 5.18 -1.28 0.30
N LEU A 98 4.85 -2.44 0.88
CA LEU A 98 3.71 -3.26 0.49
C LEU A 98 3.00 -3.79 1.72
N ALA A 99 1.68 -3.70 1.72
CA ALA A 99 0.83 -4.39 2.67
C ALA A 99 -0.27 -5.15 1.92
N ILE A 100 -0.52 -6.39 2.30
CA ILE A 100 -1.71 -7.12 1.85
C ILE A 100 -2.93 -6.57 2.59
N ASP A 101 -4.03 -6.34 1.86
CA ASP A 101 -5.29 -5.78 2.37
C ASP A 101 -6.04 -6.79 3.24
N CYS A 102 -5.49 -7.08 4.41
CA CYS A 102 -6.08 -7.94 5.42
C CYS A 102 -5.89 -7.36 6.83
N PHE A 103 -6.71 -7.82 7.77
CA PHE A 103 -6.67 -7.28 9.13
C PHE A 103 -5.35 -7.62 9.86
N ASP A 104 -4.78 -8.79 9.60
CA ASP A 104 -3.50 -9.22 10.17
C ASP A 104 -2.35 -8.30 9.75
N ALA A 105 -2.37 -7.79 8.52
CA ALA A 105 -1.39 -6.81 8.05
C ALA A 105 -1.46 -5.52 8.86
N LYS A 106 -2.67 -5.04 9.18
CA LYS A 106 -2.85 -3.84 10.02
C LYS A 106 -2.36 -4.07 11.46
N ILE A 107 -2.64 -5.23 12.05
CA ILE A 107 -2.09 -5.59 13.36
C ILE A 107 -0.55 -5.64 13.29
N GLY A 108 0.00 -6.30 12.27
CA GLY A 108 1.45 -6.37 12.06
C GLY A 108 2.11 -5.00 11.93
N LEU A 109 1.48 -4.06 11.21
CA LEU A 109 1.96 -2.68 11.12
C LEU A 109 1.91 -1.96 12.47
N SER A 110 0.84 -2.11 13.25
CA SER A 110 0.79 -1.58 14.62
C SER A 110 1.91 -2.14 15.48
N MET A 111 2.19 -3.45 15.40
CA MET A 111 3.29 -4.09 16.12
C MET A 111 4.66 -3.53 15.71
N TYR A 112 4.95 -3.49 14.39
CA TYR A 112 6.19 -2.91 13.88
C TYR A 112 6.36 -1.45 14.30
N LYS A 113 5.30 -0.65 14.20
CA LYS A 113 5.31 0.75 14.61
C LYS A 113 5.66 0.90 16.09
N THR A 114 5.04 0.09 16.95
CA THR A 114 5.36 0.04 18.37
C THR A 114 6.83 -0.31 18.60
N THR A 115 7.34 -1.35 17.94
CA THR A 115 8.73 -1.80 18.10
C THR A 115 9.74 -0.75 17.63
N PHE A 116 9.55 -0.15 16.46
CA PHE A 116 10.45 0.88 15.92
C PHE A 116 10.42 2.16 16.76
N ASN A 117 9.23 2.63 17.15
CA ASN A 117 9.12 3.81 18.01
C ASN A 117 9.82 3.61 19.36
N ALA A 118 9.78 2.39 19.91
CA ALA A 118 10.44 2.07 21.17
C ALA A 118 11.98 2.15 21.10
N ILE A 119 12.56 2.15 19.90
CA ILE A 119 14.01 2.33 19.68
C ILE A 119 14.35 3.66 19.00
N GLY A 120 13.38 4.58 18.87
CA GLY A 120 13.59 5.90 18.28
C GLY A 120 13.63 5.90 16.74
N VAL A 121 13.05 4.89 16.10
CA VAL A 121 12.94 4.78 14.63
C VAL A 121 11.49 5.02 14.23
N GLU A 122 11.28 5.83 13.19
CA GLU A 122 9.97 6.14 12.65
C GLU A 122 9.54 5.07 11.62
N LEU A 123 8.31 4.56 11.73
CA LEU A 123 7.69 3.77 10.67
C LEU A 123 6.84 4.68 9.76
N GLU A 124 7.24 4.83 8.51
CA GLU A 124 6.57 5.64 7.51
C GLU A 124 5.51 4.81 6.74
N LEU A 125 4.29 5.33 6.74
CA LEU A 125 3.12 4.82 5.99
C LEU A 125 2.58 5.87 5.01
N GLY A 126 1.58 5.49 4.22
CA GLY A 126 0.87 6.41 3.32
C GLY A 126 1.45 6.42 1.91
N GLU A 127 2.21 7.46 1.55
CA GLU A 127 2.62 7.68 0.14
C GLU A 127 3.55 6.60 -0.42
N PHE A 128 4.26 5.91 0.47
CA PHE A 128 5.21 4.86 0.12
C PHE A 128 4.57 3.46 0.14
N THR A 129 3.36 3.33 0.67
CA THR A 129 2.72 2.05 0.93
C THR A 129 1.73 1.71 -0.17
N ILE A 130 2.01 0.61 -0.87
CA ILE A 130 1.06 -0.03 -1.79
C ILE A 130 0.21 -0.98 -0.97
N VAL A 131 -1.11 -0.79 -0.98
CA VAL A 131 -2.05 -1.76 -0.41
C VAL A 131 -2.55 -2.66 -1.53
N ALA A 132 -2.15 -3.94 -1.49
CA ALA A 132 -2.49 -4.92 -2.49
C ALA A 132 -3.63 -5.82 -2.01
N PRO A 133 -4.59 -6.21 -2.88
CA PRO A 133 -5.70 -7.06 -2.47
C PRO A 133 -5.19 -8.42 -1.96
N ASP A 134 -5.85 -8.94 -0.92
CA ASP A 134 -5.59 -10.29 -0.44
C ASP A 134 -6.11 -11.33 -1.45
N ARG A 135 -5.18 -12.06 -2.07
CA ARG A 135 -5.46 -13.14 -3.03
C ARG A 135 -4.88 -14.48 -2.58
N ARG A 136 -4.60 -14.62 -1.28
CA ARG A 136 -4.01 -15.86 -0.75
C ARG A 136 -4.94 -17.07 -0.94
N GLU A 137 -6.26 -16.86 -0.92
CA GLU A 137 -7.25 -17.90 -1.21
C GLU A 137 -7.29 -18.30 -2.70
N ASP A 138 -7.02 -17.38 -3.62
CA ASP A 138 -7.03 -17.64 -5.07
C ASP A 138 -5.82 -18.47 -5.53
N GLN A 139 -4.68 -18.35 -4.84
CA GLN A 139 -3.45 -19.06 -5.19
C GLN A 139 -3.51 -20.55 -4.83
N ALA A 140 -4.16 -20.90 -3.71
CA ALA A 140 -4.36 -22.30 -3.30
C ALA A 140 -5.16 -23.13 -4.32
N ALA A 141 -6.01 -22.48 -5.13
CA ALA A 141 -6.76 -23.13 -6.21
C ALA A 141 -5.95 -23.31 -7.52
N SER A 142 -4.77 -22.71 -7.63
CA SER A 142 -3.96 -22.67 -8.86
C SER A 142 -2.76 -23.63 -8.87
N GLU A 143 -2.41 -24.22 -7.73
CA GLU A 143 -1.28 -25.15 -7.60
C GLU A 143 -1.57 -26.57 -8.15
N ASP A 144 -2.79 -26.85 -8.61
CA ASP A 144 -3.17 -28.11 -9.27
C ASP A 144 -2.82 -28.18 -10.77
N VAL A 145 -2.08 -27.20 -11.30
CA VAL A 145 -1.53 -27.29 -12.66
C VAL A 145 -0.29 -28.18 -12.64
N LYS A 146 -0.51 -29.49 -12.86
CA LYS A 146 0.53 -30.48 -13.16
C LYS A 146 1.57 -29.88 -14.10
N VAL A 147 2.79 -29.68 -13.58
CA VAL A 147 3.98 -29.38 -14.38
C VAL A 147 4.13 -30.54 -15.38
N ALA A 148 3.91 -30.27 -16.66
CA ALA A 148 4.25 -31.23 -17.70
C ALA A 148 5.77 -31.44 -17.65
N GLU A 149 6.19 -32.68 -17.39
CA GLU A 149 7.60 -33.07 -17.45
C GLU A 149 8.17 -32.67 -18.81
N ALA A 150 9.15 -31.76 -18.81
CA ALA A 150 9.93 -31.49 -20.00
C ALA A 150 10.80 -32.74 -20.29
N PRO A 151 10.74 -33.32 -21.50
CA PRO A 151 11.58 -34.47 -21.84
C PRO A 151 13.05 -34.02 -21.87
N GLY A 152 13.88 -34.66 -21.04
CA GLY A 152 15.30 -34.40 -20.95
C GLY A 152 16.02 -34.60 -22.28
N MET A 153 16.82 -33.61 -22.67
CA MET A 153 17.71 -33.70 -23.83
C MET A 153 19.04 -34.31 -23.34
N GLU A 154 19.28 -35.59 -23.64
CA GLU A 154 20.58 -36.22 -23.44
C GLU A 154 21.54 -35.69 -24.53
N VAL A 155 22.68 -35.13 -24.12
CA VAL A 155 23.80 -34.79 -25.01
C VAL A 155 24.79 -35.94 -24.99
N VAL A 156 24.94 -36.62 -26.14
CA VAL A 156 26.00 -37.61 -26.41
C VAL A 156 27.14 -36.94 -27.15
#